data_AF-A0A7W1I7X4-F1
#
_entry.id   AF-A0A7W1I7X4-F1
#
_cell.length_a   1.000
_cell.length_b   1.000
_cell.length_c   1.000
_cell.angle_alpha   90.00
_cell.angle_beta   90.00
_cell.angle_gamma   90.00
#
_symmetry.space_group_name_H-M   'P 1'
#
loop_
_entity.id
_entity.type
_entity.pdbx_description
1 polymer ?
#
loop_
_entity_poly.entity_id
_entity_poly.type
_entity_poly.pdbx_seq_one_letter_code
_entity_poly.pdbx_strand_id
1 'polypeptide(L)'
;VELGRAPAAQTLMNLPTPMIEHHTPGRPGVDAVVEYFAGHSPPAGEAGHSLTAAGMLKCIAFFDEDGNPLLALVPGDREVQPRVGWRAFAREDFAGHPHLIKGYIGPMGLQAHGVRVVADVSTNFNRYWATGANRDDHHVTNAVLGRDFAVDEWAPLTAIEAGDPCPTCGDALGLVQAVEVCHAFQLGDRYSNRLPAGTFRSESGAEAPFWMGCYGVGLSRLIAVVAEAHHDDGGLVWPAALAPYGVHLIALRGTEAEADDLYGALVAAGVAVLYDDRDVSAGVKFADADLLGVPVQLVVGRRGLADGVVERKDRATGARTDVAVESVAASL
;
A
#
# COMPACT_ATOMS: atom_id res chain seq x y z
N VAL A 1 1.18 13.60 -9.43
CA VAL A 1 0.35 14.08 -8.31
C VAL A 1 1.23 15.02 -7.50
N GLU A 2 1.02 16.33 -7.56
CA GLU A 2 1.74 17.27 -6.71
C GLU A 2 1.26 17.06 -5.27
N LEU A 3 1.98 16.22 -4.53
CA LEU A 3 1.86 16.14 -3.07
C LEU A 3 2.25 17.52 -2.52
N GLY A 4 1.34 18.20 -1.80
CA GLY A 4 1.65 19.45 -1.10
C GLY A 4 0.93 20.72 -1.60
N ARG A 5 -0.06 20.63 -2.48
CA ARG A 5 -0.98 21.77 -2.71
C ARG A 5 -2.09 21.79 -1.66
N ALA A 6 -2.32 22.95 -1.06
CA ALA A 6 -3.51 23.21 -0.25
C ALA A 6 -4.77 22.93 -1.10
N PRO A 7 -5.77 22.20 -0.58
CA PRO A 7 -7.03 22.04 -1.29
C PRO A 7 -7.73 23.41 -1.44
N ALA A 8 -8.62 23.53 -2.43
CA ALA A 8 -9.36 24.78 -2.63
C ALA A 8 -10.12 25.17 -1.35
N ALA A 9 -9.85 26.38 -0.85
CA ALA A 9 -10.52 26.92 0.33
C ALA A 9 -12.04 26.93 0.09
N GLN A 10 -12.82 26.34 1.01
CA GLN A 10 -14.28 26.42 0.94
C GLN A 10 -14.71 27.90 1.03
N THR A 11 -15.44 28.38 0.03
CA THR A 11 -15.95 29.75 -0.02
C THR A 11 -16.85 30.04 1.18
N LEU A 12 -16.41 30.97 2.05
CA LEU A 12 -17.11 31.40 3.26
C LEU A 12 -18.40 32.17 2.91
N MET A 13 -19.52 31.47 2.68
CA MET A 13 -20.80 32.11 2.34
C MET A 13 -21.75 32.36 3.53
N ASN A 14 -21.42 31.90 4.75
CA ASN A 14 -22.20 32.19 5.97
C ASN A 14 -21.26 32.55 7.12
N LEU A 15 -21.61 33.57 7.91
CA LEU A 15 -20.84 34.00 9.10
C LEU A 15 -20.59 32.77 10.01
N PRO A 16 -19.33 32.31 10.17
CA PRO A 16 -19.05 31.08 10.90
C PRO A 16 -19.32 31.30 12.39
N THR A 17 -19.90 30.31 13.06
CA THR A 17 -20.09 30.31 14.52
C THR A 17 -18.77 30.71 15.19
N PRO A 18 -18.77 31.70 16.12
CA PRO A 18 -17.54 32.16 16.73
C PRO A 18 -16.84 31.02 17.46
N MET A 19 -15.51 31.09 17.52
CA MET A 19 -14.72 30.23 18.39
C MET A 19 -15.13 30.48 19.84
N ILE A 20 -15.39 29.42 20.59
CA ILE A 20 -15.82 29.48 21.99
C ILE A 20 -14.77 28.78 22.83
N GLU A 21 -14.29 29.45 23.87
CA GLU A 21 -13.39 28.86 24.85
C GLU A 21 -14.20 28.25 26.01
N HIS A 22 -13.77 27.09 26.47
CA HIS A 22 -14.40 26.29 27.52
C HIS A 22 -13.38 25.97 28.61
N HIS A 23 -13.82 26.06 29.87
CA HIS A 23 -13.05 25.58 31.01
C HIS A 23 -13.28 24.09 31.20
N THR A 24 -12.26 23.28 30.89
CA THR A 24 -12.24 21.82 30.91
C THR A 24 -11.22 21.30 31.93
N PRO A 25 -11.49 21.43 33.25
CA PRO A 25 -10.50 21.15 34.29
C PRO A 25 -10.10 19.68 34.37
N GLY A 26 -8.79 19.41 34.34
CA GLY A 26 -8.22 18.07 34.47
C GLY A 26 -8.56 17.14 33.30
N ARG A 27 -8.77 17.69 32.09
CA ARG A 27 -9.13 16.93 30.88
C ARG A 27 -8.04 17.02 29.81
N PRO A 28 -6.87 16.37 30.01
CA PRO A 28 -5.84 16.34 28.99
C PRO A 28 -6.20 15.31 27.90
N GLY A 29 -6.03 15.70 26.63
CA GLY A 29 -6.13 14.78 25.50
C GLY A 29 -7.55 14.51 24.99
N VAL A 30 -7.62 13.82 23.85
CA VAL A 30 -8.85 13.72 23.03
C VAL A 30 -10.00 13.04 23.79
N ASP A 31 -9.77 11.86 24.35
CA ASP A 31 -10.83 11.06 24.99
C ASP A 31 -11.44 11.79 26.20
N ALA A 32 -10.60 12.42 27.03
CA ALA A 32 -11.06 13.15 28.21
C ALA A 32 -11.93 14.35 27.85
N VAL A 33 -11.64 15.01 26.73
CA VAL A 33 -12.39 16.18 26.23
C VAL A 33 -13.71 15.73 25.60
N VAL A 34 -13.68 14.67 24.80
CA VAL A 34 -14.89 14.06 24.22
C VAL A 34 -15.85 13.60 25.33
N GLU A 35 -15.35 12.90 26.35
CA GLU A 35 -16.13 12.49 27.52
C GLU A 35 -16.72 13.70 28.26
N TYR A 36 -15.91 14.75 28.47
CA TYR A 36 -16.36 15.98 29.12
C TYR A 36 -17.54 16.60 28.37
N PHE A 37 -17.42 16.81 27.05
CA PHE A 37 -18.49 17.42 26.26
C PHE A 37 -19.69 16.50 26.00
N ALA A 38 -19.56 15.19 26.19
CA ALA A 38 -20.71 14.29 26.18
C ALA A 38 -21.61 14.47 27.42
N GLY A 39 -21.03 14.82 28.57
CA GLY A 39 -21.74 15.06 29.83
C GLY A 39 -22.19 16.51 30.06
N HIS A 40 -21.77 17.45 29.21
CA HIS A 40 -22.10 18.88 29.28
C HIS A 40 -22.88 19.29 28.02
N SER A 41 -23.61 20.41 28.04
CA SER A 41 -24.37 20.86 26.87
C SER A 41 -23.47 20.87 25.61
N PRO A 42 -23.90 20.27 24.48
CA PRO A 42 -23.02 20.09 23.34
C PRO A 42 -22.54 21.45 22.85
N PRO A 43 -21.24 21.60 22.50
CA PRO A 43 -20.76 22.84 21.94
C PRO A 43 -21.54 23.15 20.66
N ALA A 44 -21.93 24.40 20.50
CA ALA A 44 -22.72 24.83 19.34
C ALA A 44 -21.86 24.74 18.06
N GLY A 45 -21.83 23.56 17.43
CA GLY A 45 -21.35 23.31 16.07
C GLY A 45 -22.53 22.94 15.16
N GLU A 46 -22.28 22.89 13.85
CA GLU A 46 -23.25 23.05 12.73
C GLU A 46 -24.56 22.25 12.74
N ALA A 47 -24.77 21.28 13.64
CA ALA A 47 -26.06 20.60 13.80
C ALA A 47 -26.23 19.88 15.15
N GLY A 48 -25.96 20.50 16.30
CA GLY A 48 -26.35 19.94 17.62
C GLY A 48 -25.83 18.52 17.91
N HIS A 49 -24.78 18.08 17.23
CA HIS A 49 -24.14 16.79 17.41
C HIS A 49 -23.07 16.88 18.51
N SER A 50 -22.99 15.84 19.34
CA SER A 50 -21.94 15.71 20.36
C SER A 50 -20.55 15.67 19.70
N LEU A 51 -19.58 16.30 20.35
CA LEU A 51 -18.18 16.26 19.92
C LEU A 51 -17.69 14.80 19.85
N THR A 52 -17.08 14.42 18.74
CA THR A 52 -16.41 13.12 18.56
C THR A 52 -14.90 13.30 18.51
N ALA A 53 -14.14 12.20 18.62
CA ALA A 53 -12.69 12.23 18.45
C ALA A 53 -12.28 12.80 17.08
N ALA A 54 -13.00 12.45 16.00
CA ALA A 54 -12.78 13.00 14.66
C ALA A 54 -13.06 14.53 14.57
N GLY A 55 -13.86 15.08 15.49
CA GLY A 55 -14.12 16.52 15.61
C GLY A 55 -13.07 17.28 16.42
N MET A 56 -12.15 16.57 17.08
CA MET A 56 -11.00 17.16 17.78
C MET A 56 -9.82 17.32 16.82
N LEU A 57 -9.07 18.41 16.94
CA LEU A 57 -7.80 18.62 16.26
C LEU A 57 -6.67 18.35 17.25
N LYS A 58 -6.04 17.19 17.11
CA LYS A 58 -4.91 16.74 17.94
C LYS A 58 -3.66 17.51 17.51
N CYS A 59 -3.05 18.17 18.49
CA CYS A 59 -1.89 19.04 18.31
C CYS A 59 -0.69 18.44 19.04
N ILE A 60 0.33 18.01 18.31
CA ILE A 60 1.51 17.33 18.87
C ILE A 60 2.77 18.10 18.52
N ALA A 61 3.55 18.46 19.55
CA ALA A 61 4.77 19.24 19.40
C ALA A 61 5.99 18.34 19.07
N PHE A 62 6.78 18.78 18.10
CA PHE A 62 8.02 18.15 17.66
C PHE A 62 9.13 19.19 17.49
N PHE A 63 10.38 18.73 17.47
CA PHE A 63 11.48 19.42 16.83
C PHE A 63 11.72 18.82 15.45
N ASP A 64 12.07 19.64 14.45
CA ASP A 64 12.62 19.13 13.20
C ASP A 64 14.10 18.75 13.31
N GLU A 65 14.70 18.34 12.18
CA GLU A 65 16.09 17.90 12.10
C GLU A 65 17.10 19.00 12.48
N ASP A 66 16.72 20.27 12.35
CA ASP A 66 17.54 21.43 12.72
C ASP A 66 17.32 21.87 14.18
N GLY A 67 16.41 21.21 14.90
CA GLY A 67 16.07 21.54 16.28
C GLY A 67 15.06 22.70 16.42
N ASN A 68 14.38 23.09 15.35
CA ASN A 68 13.34 24.12 15.40
C ASN A 68 11.99 23.52 15.84
N PRO A 69 11.22 24.21 16.70
CA PRO A 69 9.95 23.69 17.17
C PRO A 69 8.88 23.75 16.07
N LEU A 70 8.04 22.72 16.02
CA LEU A 70 6.89 22.64 15.14
C LEU A 70 5.71 21.96 15.84
N LEU A 71 4.50 22.23 15.35
CA LEU A 71 3.27 21.60 15.77
C LEU A 71 2.66 20.80 14.61
N ALA A 72 2.50 19.49 14.82
CA ALA A 72 1.77 18.61 13.91
C ALA A 72 0.28 18.62 14.26
N LEU A 73 -0.57 18.85 13.26
CA LEU A 73 -2.03 18.83 13.39
C LEU A 73 -2.61 17.61 12.67
N VAL A 74 -3.37 16.77 13.40
CA VAL A 74 -4.09 15.61 12.85
C VAL A 74 -5.49 15.53 13.45
N PRO A 75 -6.48 14.88 12.79
CA PRO A 75 -7.76 14.60 13.43
C PRO A 75 -7.60 13.77 14.71
N GLY A 76 -8.47 13.95 15.70
CA GLY A 76 -8.27 13.44 17.05
C GLY A 76 -8.38 11.92 17.18
N ASP A 77 -9.08 11.29 16.25
CA ASP A 77 -9.18 9.84 16.06
C ASP A 77 -7.99 9.24 15.29
N ARG A 78 -7.02 10.06 14.86
CA ARG A 78 -5.84 9.61 14.11
C ARG A 78 -4.56 9.72 14.93
N GLU A 79 -3.61 8.85 14.62
CA GLU A 79 -2.26 8.91 15.18
C GLU A 79 -1.30 9.61 14.24
N VAL A 80 -0.42 10.44 14.81
CA VAL A 80 0.59 11.16 14.04
C VAL A 80 1.71 10.21 13.61
N GLN A 81 2.06 10.26 12.33
CA GLN A 81 3.24 9.66 11.74
C GLN A 81 4.24 10.77 11.43
N PRO A 82 5.19 11.05 12.33
CA PRO A 82 6.15 12.13 12.14
C PRO A 82 7.11 11.81 10.99
N ARG A 83 7.60 12.86 10.31
CA ARG A 83 8.61 12.72 9.27
C ARG A 83 9.95 12.26 9.86
N VAL A 84 10.77 11.63 9.03
CA VAL A 84 12.15 11.29 9.40
C VAL A 84 12.88 12.55 9.84
N GLY A 85 13.61 12.47 10.96
CA GLY A 85 14.31 13.60 11.57
C GLY A 85 13.49 14.35 12.61
N TRP A 86 12.17 14.16 12.68
CA TRP A 86 11.35 14.79 13.71
C TRP A 86 11.46 14.07 15.05
N ARG A 87 11.61 14.84 16.13
CA ARG A 87 11.67 14.35 17.51
C ARG A 87 10.52 14.92 18.33
N ALA A 88 9.68 14.05 18.90
CA ALA A 88 8.60 14.50 19.79
C ALA A 88 9.15 15.25 21.01
N PHE A 89 8.41 16.24 21.49
CA PHE A 89 8.71 16.93 22.73
C PHE A 89 8.64 15.95 23.93
N ALA A 90 9.70 15.91 24.72
CA ALA A 90 9.73 15.31 26.04
C ALA A 90 9.14 16.27 27.08
N ARG A 91 8.93 15.81 28.32
CA ARG A 91 8.33 16.63 29.38
C ARG A 91 9.15 17.89 29.67
N GLU A 92 10.47 17.76 29.59
CA GLU A 92 11.45 18.79 29.92
C GLU A 92 11.51 19.88 28.85
N ASP A 93 11.24 19.54 27.58
CA ASP A 93 11.27 20.46 26.45
C ASP A 93 10.23 21.59 26.58
N PHE A 94 9.09 21.31 27.24
CA PHE A 94 8.03 22.29 27.47
C PHE A 94 8.44 23.44 28.38
N ALA A 95 9.45 23.28 29.23
CA ALA A 95 9.92 24.35 30.12
C ALA A 95 10.49 25.55 29.32
N GLY A 96 11.05 25.30 28.13
CA GLY A 96 11.53 26.34 27.22
C GLY A 96 10.45 26.93 26.31
N HIS A 97 9.22 26.38 26.34
CA HIS A 97 8.15 26.72 25.41
C HIS A 97 6.83 26.94 26.16
N PRO A 98 6.71 28.03 26.95
CA PRO A 98 5.56 28.27 27.82
C PRO A 98 4.23 28.48 27.07
N HIS A 99 4.26 28.66 25.76
CA HIS A 99 3.08 28.76 24.89
C HIS A 99 2.54 27.37 24.47
N LEU A 100 3.29 26.29 24.69
CA LEU A 100 2.89 24.91 24.42
C LEU A 100 2.43 24.23 25.72
N ILE A 101 1.19 24.47 26.11
CA ILE A 101 0.64 23.90 27.36
C ILE A 101 0.31 22.43 27.17
N LYS A 102 1.16 21.53 27.69
CA LYS A 102 0.98 20.07 27.55
C LYS A 102 -0.43 19.63 27.98
N GLY A 103 -1.15 18.99 27.06
CA GLY A 103 -2.54 18.55 27.27
C GLY A 103 -3.60 19.55 26.81
N TYR A 104 -3.22 20.81 26.55
CA TYR A 104 -4.09 21.93 26.18
C TYR A 104 -3.51 22.74 25.00
N ILE A 105 -2.64 22.13 24.19
CA ILE A 105 -2.03 22.77 23.01
C ILE A 105 -3.06 22.90 21.90
N GLY A 106 -3.14 24.08 21.29
CA GLY A 106 -3.88 24.35 20.06
C GLY A 106 -3.04 25.17 19.07
N PRO A 107 -3.46 25.24 17.79
CA PRO A 107 -2.67 25.89 16.74
C PRO A 107 -2.70 27.43 16.78
N MET A 108 -3.56 28.03 17.61
CA MET A 108 -3.78 29.48 17.62
C MET A 108 -2.54 30.25 18.10
N GLY A 109 -2.02 31.14 17.25
CA GLY A 109 -0.99 32.12 17.59
C GLY A 109 0.44 31.57 17.72
N LEU A 110 0.66 30.28 17.45
CA LEU A 110 1.96 29.63 17.69
C LEU A 110 3.08 30.12 16.74
N GLN A 111 2.75 30.53 15.53
CA GLN A 111 3.74 31.11 14.59
C GLN A 111 4.40 32.38 15.14
N ALA A 112 3.69 33.18 15.94
CA ALA A 112 4.26 34.37 16.58
C ALA A 112 5.36 34.02 17.59
N HIS A 113 5.44 32.76 18.02
CA HIS A 113 6.46 32.22 18.91
C HIS A 113 7.52 31.38 18.17
N GLY A 114 7.55 31.43 16.83
CA GLY A 114 8.52 30.69 16.02
C GLY A 114 8.23 29.18 15.91
N VAL A 115 7.02 28.75 16.26
CA VAL A 115 6.59 27.36 16.08
C VAL A 115 5.94 27.20 14.71
N ARG A 116 6.55 26.39 13.84
CA ARG A 116 5.99 26.07 12.52
C ARG A 116 4.77 25.15 12.68
N VAL A 117 3.66 25.44 12.03
CA VAL A 117 2.45 24.61 12.05
C VAL A 117 2.37 23.76 10.79
N VAL A 118 2.43 22.45 10.95
CA VAL A 118 2.34 21.46 9.86
C VAL A 118 1.07 20.63 10.05
N ALA A 119 0.19 20.59 9.05
CA ALA A 119 -1.09 19.89 9.17
C ALA A 119 -1.20 18.70 8.22
N ASP A 120 -1.87 17.64 8.69
CA ASP A 120 -2.27 16.53 7.83
C ASP A 120 -3.30 17.00 6.80
N VAL A 121 -3.20 16.48 5.57
CA VAL A 121 -4.14 16.78 4.48
C VAL A 121 -5.59 16.51 4.85
N SER A 122 -5.86 15.52 5.71
CA SER A 122 -7.20 15.18 6.19
C SER A 122 -7.84 16.28 7.06
N THR A 123 -7.03 17.14 7.68
CA THR A 123 -7.54 18.22 8.53
C THR A 123 -8.34 19.28 7.74
N ASN A 124 -8.21 19.30 6.41
CA ASN A 124 -8.95 20.21 5.55
C ASN A 124 -10.40 19.76 5.28
N PHE A 125 -10.77 18.52 5.62
CA PHE A 125 -12.13 18.01 5.34
C PHE A 125 -13.15 18.37 6.41
N ASN A 126 -12.72 18.88 7.56
CA ASN A 126 -13.62 19.35 8.62
C ASN A 126 -13.55 20.88 8.74
N ARG A 127 -14.73 21.50 8.82
CA ARG A 127 -14.89 22.96 8.91
C ARG A 127 -14.66 23.49 10.32
N TYR A 128 -15.02 22.74 11.35
CA TYR A 128 -14.95 23.16 12.75
C TYR A 128 -14.18 22.16 13.59
N TRP A 129 -13.23 22.68 14.34
CA TRP A 129 -12.39 21.88 15.23
C TRP A 129 -12.62 22.24 16.69
N ALA A 130 -12.54 21.23 17.55
CA ALA A 130 -12.25 21.42 18.97
C ALA A 130 -10.78 21.12 19.24
N THR A 131 -10.09 21.95 20.03
CA THR A 131 -8.65 21.81 20.27
C THR A 131 -8.24 22.53 21.54
N GLY A 132 -6.99 22.37 21.98
CA GLY A 132 -6.50 23.05 23.18
C GLY A 132 -6.51 24.58 23.03
N ALA A 133 -6.70 25.32 24.12
CA ALA A 133 -6.75 26.79 24.09
C ALA A 133 -5.38 27.46 24.31
N ASN A 134 -4.28 26.71 24.35
CA ASN A 134 -2.96 27.18 24.81
C ASN A 134 -3.00 27.78 26.23
N ARG A 135 -3.91 27.25 27.07
CA ARG A 135 -4.12 27.67 28.45
C ARG A 135 -4.48 26.45 29.29
N ASP A 136 -3.91 26.35 30.48
CA ASP A 136 -4.18 25.24 31.40
C ASP A 136 -5.68 25.06 31.60
N ASP A 137 -6.14 23.82 31.53
CA ASP A 137 -7.55 23.45 31.75
C ASP A 137 -8.53 24.09 30.77
N HIS A 138 -8.10 24.50 29.57
CA HIS A 138 -8.99 25.11 28.58
C HIS A 138 -8.86 24.50 27.18
N HIS A 139 -10.01 24.38 26.53
CA HIS A 139 -10.15 24.00 25.13
C HIS A 139 -11.02 25.02 24.41
N VAL A 140 -10.87 25.11 23.09
CA VAL A 140 -11.77 25.86 22.23
C VAL A 140 -12.60 24.90 21.39
N THR A 141 -13.80 25.33 21.00
CA THR A 141 -14.62 24.69 19.97
C THR A 141 -14.92 25.69 18.87
N ASN A 142 -15.32 25.20 17.70
CA ASN A 142 -15.55 26.00 16.50
C ASN A 142 -14.31 26.72 16.00
N ALA A 143 -13.10 26.18 16.24
CA ALA A 143 -11.89 26.69 15.61
C ALA A 143 -11.93 26.40 14.10
N VAL A 144 -11.63 27.40 13.29
CA VAL A 144 -11.73 27.37 11.83
C VAL A 144 -10.38 27.74 11.22
N LEU A 145 -9.87 26.86 10.35
CA LEU A 145 -8.67 27.10 9.55
C LEU A 145 -8.86 28.36 8.68
N GLY A 146 -7.87 29.25 8.70
CA GLY A 146 -7.88 30.53 7.97
C GLY A 146 -8.57 31.68 8.73
N ARG A 147 -9.40 31.38 9.73
CA ARG A 147 -9.98 32.40 10.64
C ARG A 147 -9.22 32.48 11.96
N ASP A 148 -9.06 31.36 12.66
CA ASP A 148 -8.51 31.33 14.02
C ASP A 148 -7.06 30.82 14.06
N PHE A 149 -6.66 30.01 13.09
CA PHE A 149 -5.30 29.51 12.94
C PHE A 149 -4.92 29.36 11.48
N ALA A 150 -3.61 29.36 11.21
CA ALA A 150 -3.04 29.15 9.88
C ALA A 150 -2.12 27.91 9.89
N VAL A 151 -1.90 27.35 8.70
CA VAL A 151 -1.01 26.21 8.46
C VAL A 151 0.12 26.69 7.56
N ASP A 152 1.36 26.46 7.98
CA ASP A 152 2.55 26.83 7.21
C ASP A 152 2.87 25.77 6.14
N GLU A 153 2.58 24.50 6.44
CA GLU A 153 2.88 23.38 5.57
C GLU A 153 1.82 22.28 5.65
N TRP A 154 1.47 21.71 4.49
CA TRP A 154 0.64 20.52 4.38
C TRP A 154 1.50 19.28 4.16
N ALA A 155 1.27 18.24 4.95
CA ALA A 155 2.06 17.02 4.92
C ALA A 155 1.17 15.78 5.12
N PRO A 156 1.51 14.61 4.56
CA PRO A 156 0.90 13.36 5.02
C PRO A 156 1.49 13.03 6.40
N LEU A 157 0.70 13.16 7.45
CA LEU A 157 1.05 12.90 8.85
C LEU A 157 0.19 11.82 9.49
N THR A 158 -0.72 11.16 8.76
CA THR A 158 -1.50 10.03 9.27
C THR A 158 -1.41 8.83 8.32
N ALA A 159 -1.66 7.62 8.85
CA ALA A 159 -1.96 6.48 7.99
C ALA A 159 -3.29 6.72 7.26
N ILE A 160 -3.39 6.22 6.03
CA ILE A 160 -4.66 6.12 5.31
C ILE A 160 -5.42 4.91 5.84
N GLU A 161 -6.72 5.08 6.05
CA GLU A 161 -7.66 3.99 6.34
C GLU A 161 -8.68 3.81 5.22
N ALA A 162 -9.30 2.63 5.18
CA ALA A 162 -10.37 2.36 4.22
C ALA A 162 -11.56 3.29 4.49
N GLY A 163 -12.07 3.92 3.43
CA GLY A 163 -13.14 4.91 3.52
C GLY A 163 -12.65 6.37 3.54
N ASP A 164 -11.35 6.61 3.73
CA ASP A 164 -10.80 7.97 3.69
C ASP A 164 -11.06 8.64 2.34
N PRO A 165 -11.31 9.96 2.30
CA PRO A 165 -11.55 10.67 1.05
C PRO A 165 -10.27 10.77 0.23
N CYS A 166 -10.37 10.46 -1.06
CA CYS A 166 -9.29 10.64 -2.01
C CYS A 166 -8.88 12.13 -2.07
N PRO A 167 -7.59 12.48 -1.90
CA PRO A 167 -7.15 13.87 -1.91
C PRO A 167 -7.29 14.56 -3.28
N THR A 168 -7.62 13.81 -4.34
CA THR A 168 -7.82 14.34 -5.69
C THR A 168 -9.30 14.48 -6.07
N CYS A 169 -10.14 13.47 -5.80
CA CYS A 169 -11.55 13.47 -6.21
C CYS A 169 -12.55 13.45 -5.05
N GLY A 170 -12.13 13.18 -3.82
CA GLY A 170 -12.99 13.10 -2.64
C GLY A 170 -13.69 11.74 -2.44
N ASP A 171 -13.62 10.82 -3.40
CA ASP A 171 -14.23 9.49 -3.28
C ASP A 171 -13.56 8.63 -2.19
N ALA A 172 -14.32 7.70 -1.60
CA ALA A 172 -13.82 6.80 -0.57
C ALA A 172 -12.73 5.85 -1.11
N LEU A 173 -11.59 5.82 -0.42
CA LEU A 173 -10.46 4.96 -0.76
C LEU A 173 -10.71 3.51 -0.30
N GLY A 174 -10.44 2.56 -1.19
CA GLY A 174 -10.32 1.15 -0.85
C GLY A 174 -8.86 0.78 -0.58
N LEU A 175 -8.62 -0.06 0.43
CA LEU A 175 -7.29 -0.62 0.71
C LEU A 175 -7.23 -2.07 0.25
N VAL A 176 -6.16 -2.40 -0.50
CA VAL A 176 -5.87 -3.76 -0.94
C VAL A 176 -4.46 -4.13 -0.51
N GLN A 177 -4.27 -5.40 -0.16
CA GLN A 177 -2.93 -5.94 0.06
C GLN A 177 -2.34 -6.36 -1.28
N ALA A 178 -1.10 -5.96 -1.52
CA ALA A 178 -0.40 -6.27 -2.76
C ALA A 178 1.06 -6.60 -2.47
N VAL A 179 1.65 -7.41 -3.35
CA VAL A 179 3.07 -7.71 -3.35
C VAL A 179 3.74 -6.87 -4.43
N GLU A 180 4.69 -6.02 -4.04
CA GLU A 180 5.47 -5.23 -5.00
C GLU A 180 6.38 -6.17 -5.82
N VAL A 181 6.12 -6.31 -7.11
CA VAL A 181 6.95 -7.12 -8.03
C VAL A 181 7.96 -6.28 -8.82
N CYS A 182 7.64 -5.01 -9.04
CA CYS A 182 8.43 -4.09 -9.86
C CYS A 182 8.41 -2.69 -9.26
N HIS A 183 9.51 -1.96 -9.42
CA HIS A 183 9.61 -0.55 -9.05
C HIS A 183 10.41 0.22 -10.09
N ALA A 184 9.93 1.40 -10.47
CA ALA A 184 10.67 2.35 -11.29
C ALA A 184 10.97 3.62 -10.47
N PHE A 185 12.24 4.05 -10.48
CA PHE A 185 12.67 5.27 -9.81
C PHE A 185 13.21 6.27 -10.82
N GLN A 186 12.75 7.52 -10.70
CA GLN A 186 13.45 8.66 -11.29
C GLN A 186 14.56 9.07 -10.32
N LEU A 187 15.80 8.67 -10.62
CA LEU A 187 16.94 8.95 -9.74
C LEU A 187 17.48 10.37 -9.91
N GLY A 188 17.14 11.02 -11.03
CA GLY A 188 17.65 12.33 -11.38
C GLY A 188 19.18 12.28 -11.53
N ASP A 189 19.86 13.25 -10.93
CA ASP A 189 21.32 13.36 -10.94
C ASP A 189 21.99 12.88 -9.64
N ARG A 190 21.22 12.25 -8.73
CA ARG A 190 21.67 11.86 -7.38
C ARG A 190 22.97 11.04 -7.38
N TYR A 191 23.15 10.16 -8.37
CA TYR A 191 24.32 9.30 -8.49
C TYR A 191 25.36 9.85 -9.44
N SER A 192 24.93 10.35 -10.61
CA SER A 192 25.83 10.90 -11.63
C SER A 192 26.68 12.05 -11.10
N ASN A 193 26.13 12.94 -10.25
CA ASN A 193 26.90 14.03 -9.63
C ASN A 193 28.03 13.57 -8.69
N ARG A 194 28.05 12.29 -8.30
CA ARG A 194 29.04 11.72 -7.36
C ARG A 194 30.00 10.74 -8.03
N LEU A 195 29.76 10.37 -9.28
CA LEU A 195 30.57 9.41 -10.01
C LEU A 195 31.66 10.12 -10.83
N PRO A 196 32.92 9.68 -10.76
CA PRO A 196 33.93 10.10 -11.74
C PRO A 196 33.48 9.60 -13.12
N ALA A 197 33.18 10.51 -14.05
CA ALA A 197 32.50 10.26 -15.35
C ALA A 197 30.97 10.11 -15.31
N GLY A 198 30.30 10.70 -14.31
CA GLY A 198 28.85 10.85 -14.30
C GLY A 198 28.31 12.01 -15.16
N THR A 199 29.15 12.66 -15.97
CA THR A 199 28.78 13.81 -16.79
C THR A 199 28.97 13.52 -18.29
N PHE A 200 28.24 14.26 -19.13
CA PHE A 200 28.41 14.29 -20.58
C PHE A 200 28.48 15.73 -21.09
N ARG A 201 28.99 15.92 -22.30
CA ARG A 201 28.94 17.21 -22.98
C ARG A 201 27.59 17.38 -23.64
N SER A 202 26.82 18.36 -23.17
CA SER A 202 25.51 18.69 -23.72
C SER A 202 25.63 19.40 -25.08
N GLU A 203 24.48 19.65 -25.72
CA GLU A 203 24.40 20.41 -26.97
C GLU A 203 24.94 21.84 -26.86
N SER A 204 24.93 22.44 -25.66
CA SER A 204 25.54 23.75 -25.43
C SER A 204 27.06 23.71 -25.27
N GLY A 205 27.67 22.52 -25.28
CA GLY A 205 29.09 22.31 -25.04
C GLY A 205 29.49 22.28 -23.56
N ALA A 206 28.56 22.54 -22.65
CA ALA A 206 28.76 22.46 -21.21
C ALA A 206 28.75 21.01 -20.70
N GLU A 207 29.43 20.75 -19.60
CA GLU A 207 29.26 19.49 -18.89
C GLU A 207 27.94 19.49 -18.11
N ALA A 208 27.19 18.41 -18.24
CA ALA A 208 25.95 18.17 -17.50
C ALA A 208 25.95 16.74 -16.93
N PRO A 209 25.40 16.50 -15.73
CA PRO A 209 25.28 15.16 -15.20
C PRO A 209 24.29 14.33 -16.02
N PHE A 210 24.50 13.02 -16.07
CA PHE A 210 23.50 12.11 -16.63
C PHE A 210 22.22 12.17 -15.78
N TRP A 211 21.08 12.30 -16.46
CA TRP A 211 19.79 12.10 -15.84
C TRP A 211 19.46 10.59 -15.81
N MET A 212 19.27 10.03 -14.62
CA MET A 212 19.20 8.59 -14.43
C MET A 212 17.79 8.13 -14.05
N GLY A 213 17.39 7.00 -14.63
CA GLY A 213 16.26 6.18 -14.19
C GLY A 213 16.75 4.78 -13.82
N CYS A 214 16.03 4.10 -12.93
CA CYS A 214 16.28 2.71 -12.59
C CYS A 214 14.98 1.92 -12.58
N TYR A 215 15.03 0.68 -13.07
CA TYR A 215 13.88 -0.21 -13.21
C TYR A 215 14.26 -1.56 -12.61
N GLY A 216 13.61 -1.91 -11.50
CA GLY A 216 13.84 -3.16 -10.79
C GLY A 216 12.67 -4.11 -10.93
N VAL A 217 12.95 -5.38 -11.21
CA VAL A 217 11.97 -6.48 -11.22
C VAL A 217 12.46 -7.59 -10.31
N GLY A 218 11.64 -7.95 -9.32
CA GLY A 218 11.94 -9.03 -8.38
C GLY A 218 11.63 -10.41 -8.98
N LEU A 219 12.50 -10.94 -9.84
CA LEU A 219 12.24 -12.22 -10.54
C LEU A 219 11.97 -13.38 -9.57
N SER A 220 12.75 -13.52 -8.50
CA SER A 220 12.55 -14.56 -7.49
C SER A 220 11.22 -14.38 -6.74
N ARG A 221 10.80 -13.12 -6.51
CA ARG A 221 9.52 -12.79 -5.88
C ARG A 221 8.35 -13.10 -6.80
N LEU A 222 8.52 -12.94 -8.11
CA LEU A 222 7.49 -13.22 -9.10
C LEU A 222 7.03 -14.69 -9.04
N ILE A 223 7.95 -15.63 -8.82
CA ILE A 223 7.61 -17.05 -8.65
C ILE A 223 6.67 -17.26 -7.45
N ALA A 224 6.95 -16.63 -6.32
CA ALA A 224 6.09 -16.69 -5.14
C ALA A 224 4.71 -16.05 -5.40
N VAL A 225 4.67 -14.94 -6.15
CA VAL A 225 3.40 -14.30 -6.55
C VAL A 225 2.58 -15.19 -7.48
N VAL A 226 3.23 -15.91 -8.41
CA VAL A 226 2.54 -16.89 -9.26
C VAL A 226 1.97 -18.01 -8.41
N ALA A 227 2.74 -18.53 -7.44
CA ALA A 227 2.24 -19.56 -6.53
C ALA A 227 1.03 -19.06 -5.71
N GLU A 228 1.10 -17.84 -5.17
CA GLU A 228 0.01 -17.24 -4.39
C GLU A 228 -1.24 -16.99 -5.24
N ALA A 229 -1.08 -16.49 -6.47
CA ALA A 229 -2.20 -16.13 -7.33
C ALA A 229 -2.76 -17.30 -8.16
N HIS A 230 -1.96 -18.34 -8.38
CA HIS A 230 -2.29 -19.44 -9.28
C HIS A 230 -1.98 -20.80 -8.64
N HIS A 231 -2.83 -21.18 -7.69
CA HIS A 231 -2.83 -22.49 -7.06
C HIS A 231 -4.27 -22.96 -6.78
N ASP A 232 -4.39 -24.23 -6.44
CA ASP A 232 -5.58 -24.81 -5.83
C ASP A 232 -5.16 -25.79 -4.70
N ASP A 233 -6.13 -26.49 -4.12
CA ASP A 233 -5.87 -27.48 -3.06
C ASP A 233 -4.92 -28.62 -3.48
N GLY A 234 -4.76 -28.85 -4.80
CA GLY A 234 -3.87 -29.86 -5.36
C GLY A 234 -2.44 -29.37 -5.62
N GLY A 235 -2.21 -28.06 -5.66
CA GLY A 235 -0.88 -27.46 -5.85
C GLY A 235 -0.86 -26.30 -6.84
N LEU A 236 0.28 -26.11 -7.51
CA LEU A 236 0.46 -25.02 -8.46
C LEU A 236 -0.45 -25.18 -9.68
N VAL A 237 -0.84 -24.06 -10.29
CA VAL A 237 -1.57 -24.00 -11.55
C VAL A 237 -0.88 -22.99 -12.46
N TRP A 238 0.19 -23.38 -13.14
CA TRP A 238 1.00 -22.41 -13.89
C TRP A 238 0.19 -21.71 -15.00
N PRO A 239 0.29 -20.38 -15.13
CA PRO A 239 -0.01 -19.71 -16.38
C PRO A 239 0.88 -20.29 -17.48
N ALA A 240 0.33 -20.63 -18.64
CA ALA A 240 1.05 -21.32 -19.70
C ALA A 240 2.35 -20.61 -20.14
N ALA A 241 2.36 -19.27 -20.14
CA ALA A 241 3.53 -18.47 -20.50
C ALA A 241 4.68 -18.51 -19.48
N LEU A 242 4.42 -18.97 -18.26
CA LEU A 242 5.40 -19.02 -17.16
C LEU A 242 5.75 -20.44 -16.75
N ALA A 243 5.05 -21.44 -17.27
CA ALA A 243 5.25 -22.84 -16.91
C ALA A 243 6.65 -23.31 -17.34
N PRO A 244 7.40 -24.02 -16.47
CA PRO A 244 8.71 -24.57 -16.84
C PRO A 244 8.64 -25.65 -17.92
N TYR A 245 7.49 -26.34 -18.00
CA TYR A 245 7.16 -27.33 -19.00
C TYR A 245 5.74 -27.06 -19.51
N GLY A 246 5.47 -27.35 -20.77
CA GLY A 246 4.12 -27.28 -21.33
C GLY A 246 3.31 -28.53 -21.05
N VAL A 247 3.99 -29.69 -21.00
CA VAL A 247 3.36 -31.01 -20.82
C VAL A 247 4.07 -31.80 -19.72
N HIS A 248 3.29 -32.44 -18.86
CA HIS A 248 3.73 -33.50 -17.96
C HIS A 248 3.26 -34.84 -18.53
N LEU A 249 4.20 -35.59 -19.11
CA LEU A 249 3.95 -36.89 -19.71
C LEU A 249 4.10 -37.96 -18.63
N ILE A 250 3.04 -38.72 -18.36
CA ILE A 250 2.96 -39.69 -17.28
C ILE A 250 2.86 -41.09 -17.89
N ALA A 251 3.93 -41.87 -17.81
CA ALA A 251 3.92 -43.28 -18.20
C ALA A 251 3.34 -44.15 -17.07
N LEU A 252 2.29 -44.92 -17.37
CA LEU A 252 1.79 -45.95 -16.46
C LEU A 252 2.59 -47.25 -16.65
N ARG A 253 2.59 -48.14 -15.66
CA ARG A 253 3.42 -49.35 -15.69
C ARG A 253 3.20 -50.21 -16.94
N GLY A 254 4.28 -50.49 -17.67
CA GLY A 254 4.28 -51.28 -18.90
C GLY A 254 3.73 -50.51 -20.10
N THR A 255 3.90 -49.19 -20.14
CA THR A 255 3.66 -48.31 -21.31
C THR A 255 4.87 -47.41 -21.61
N GLU A 256 6.02 -47.71 -21.00
CA GLU A 256 7.23 -46.88 -21.05
C GLU A 256 7.75 -46.74 -22.48
N ALA A 257 7.70 -47.81 -23.29
CA ALA A 257 8.16 -47.76 -24.69
C ALA A 257 7.31 -46.80 -25.54
N GLU A 258 5.99 -46.87 -25.43
CA GLU A 258 5.09 -45.97 -26.16
C GLU A 258 5.18 -44.52 -25.64
N ALA A 259 5.42 -44.35 -24.34
CA ALA A 259 5.67 -43.03 -23.76
C ALA A 259 7.00 -42.42 -24.24
N ASP A 260 8.06 -43.23 -24.41
CA ASP A 260 9.34 -42.78 -24.98
C ASP A 260 9.18 -42.27 -26.42
N ASP A 261 8.43 -43.00 -27.25
CA ASP A 261 8.13 -42.59 -28.63
C ASP A 261 7.34 -41.26 -28.65
N LEU A 262 6.34 -41.13 -27.77
CA LEU A 262 5.53 -39.92 -27.66
C LEU A 262 6.35 -38.72 -27.16
N TYR A 263 7.21 -38.94 -26.16
CA TYR A 263 8.17 -37.96 -25.68
C TYR A 263 9.04 -37.45 -26.83
N GLY A 264 9.61 -38.36 -27.62
CA GLY A 264 10.42 -38.02 -28.79
C GLY A 264 9.66 -37.16 -29.81
N ALA A 265 8.41 -37.51 -30.11
CA ALA A 265 7.56 -36.75 -31.03
C ALA A 265 7.24 -35.33 -30.50
N LEU A 266 6.91 -35.20 -29.21
CA LEU A 266 6.62 -33.90 -28.57
C LEU A 266 7.85 -32.99 -28.53
N VAL A 267 9.01 -33.55 -28.16
CA VAL A 267 10.28 -32.80 -28.15
C VAL A 267 10.67 -32.37 -29.57
N ALA A 268 10.49 -33.24 -30.57
CA ALA A 268 10.72 -32.89 -31.98
C ALA A 268 9.81 -31.76 -32.48
N ALA A 269 8.60 -31.62 -31.90
CA ALA A 269 7.69 -30.51 -32.15
C ALA A 269 8.04 -29.23 -31.35
N GLY A 270 9.09 -29.25 -30.52
CA GLY A 270 9.54 -28.10 -29.73
C GLY A 270 8.80 -27.92 -28.39
N VAL A 271 8.01 -28.91 -27.97
CA VAL A 271 7.30 -28.88 -26.68
C VAL A 271 8.27 -29.15 -25.54
N ALA A 272 8.24 -28.32 -24.50
CA ALA A 272 8.95 -28.60 -23.25
C ALA A 272 8.17 -29.65 -22.44
N VAL A 273 8.71 -30.87 -22.35
CA VAL A 273 8.05 -32.01 -21.70
C VAL A 273 8.76 -32.41 -20.40
N LEU A 274 8.01 -32.45 -19.30
CA LEU A 274 8.40 -33.14 -18.08
C LEU A 274 7.93 -34.60 -18.18
N TYR A 275 8.87 -35.53 -18.29
CA TYR A 275 8.56 -36.94 -18.43
C TYR A 275 8.68 -37.66 -17.08
N ASP A 276 7.58 -38.26 -16.61
CA ASP A 276 7.52 -39.08 -15.40
C ASP A 276 7.58 -40.57 -15.74
N ASP A 277 8.80 -41.07 -15.87
CA ASP A 277 9.20 -42.47 -16.12
C ASP A 277 9.46 -43.26 -14.82
N ARG A 278 9.25 -42.65 -13.65
CA ARG A 278 9.61 -43.24 -12.35
C ARG A 278 8.84 -44.53 -12.08
N ASP A 279 9.48 -45.53 -11.47
CA ASP A 279 8.80 -46.75 -11.01
C ASP A 279 8.11 -46.54 -9.64
N VAL A 280 7.06 -45.71 -9.65
CA VAL A 280 6.18 -45.47 -8.49
C VAL A 280 4.72 -45.73 -8.87
N SER A 281 3.83 -45.75 -7.88
CA SER A 281 2.40 -45.98 -8.16
C SER A 281 1.79 -44.83 -8.97
N ALA A 282 0.78 -45.13 -9.79
CA ALA A 282 0.08 -44.12 -10.58
C ALA A 282 -0.50 -42.99 -9.70
N GLY A 283 -1.00 -43.33 -8.51
CA GLY A 283 -1.50 -42.35 -7.55
C GLY A 283 -0.43 -41.36 -7.10
N VAL A 284 0.82 -41.80 -6.90
CA VAL A 284 1.94 -40.91 -6.57
C VAL A 284 2.28 -40.01 -7.75
N LYS A 285 2.34 -40.56 -8.98
CA LYS A 285 2.56 -39.76 -10.19
C LYS A 285 1.52 -38.66 -10.38
N PHE A 286 0.24 -39.00 -10.22
CA PHE A 286 -0.84 -38.02 -10.35
C PHE A 286 -0.81 -36.94 -9.26
N ALA A 287 -0.52 -37.32 -8.01
CA ALA A 287 -0.38 -36.36 -6.92
C ALA A 287 0.79 -35.39 -7.17
N ASP A 288 1.95 -35.91 -7.61
CA ASP A 288 3.10 -35.07 -7.95
C ASP A 288 2.82 -34.18 -9.17
N ALA A 289 2.09 -34.69 -10.17
CA ALA A 289 1.72 -33.93 -11.35
C ALA A 289 0.76 -32.78 -11.03
N ASP A 290 -0.18 -33.00 -10.11
CA ASP A 290 -1.08 -31.97 -9.63
C ASP A 290 -0.33 -30.95 -8.76
N LEU A 291 0.61 -31.41 -7.92
CA LEU A 291 1.45 -30.55 -7.09
C LEU A 291 2.35 -29.62 -7.92
N LEU A 292 3.04 -30.17 -8.93
CA LEU A 292 3.96 -29.44 -9.81
C LEU A 292 3.24 -28.48 -10.75
N GLY A 293 1.99 -28.78 -11.11
CA GLY A 293 1.09 -27.81 -11.74
C GLY A 293 1.29 -27.56 -13.23
N VAL A 294 2.00 -28.45 -13.93
CA VAL A 294 2.25 -28.31 -15.36
C VAL A 294 0.91 -28.22 -16.13
N PRO A 295 0.73 -27.25 -17.06
CA PRO A 295 -0.59 -26.92 -17.60
C PRO A 295 -1.34 -28.08 -18.26
N VAL A 296 -0.62 -28.95 -18.96
CA VAL A 296 -1.18 -30.15 -19.60
C VAL A 296 -0.55 -31.39 -19.00
N GLN A 297 -1.38 -32.36 -18.60
CA GLN A 297 -0.92 -33.70 -18.26
C GLN A 297 -1.35 -34.66 -19.37
N LEU A 298 -0.42 -35.47 -19.89
CA LEU A 298 -0.71 -36.55 -20.83
C LEU A 298 -0.47 -37.88 -20.13
N VAL A 299 -1.50 -38.72 -20.02
CA VAL A 299 -1.43 -40.01 -19.33
C VAL A 299 -1.40 -41.14 -20.36
N VAL A 300 -0.31 -41.90 -20.35
CA VAL A 300 -0.10 -43.03 -21.26
C VAL A 300 -0.48 -44.31 -20.54
N GLY A 301 -1.68 -44.82 -20.80
CA GLY A 301 -2.21 -46.04 -20.18
C GLY A 301 -2.55 -47.12 -21.21
N ARG A 302 -2.42 -48.39 -20.82
CA ARG A 302 -2.65 -49.56 -21.71
C ARG A 302 -4.03 -49.55 -22.38
N ARG A 303 -5.07 -49.10 -21.68
CA ARG A 303 -6.43 -49.02 -22.23
C ARG A 303 -6.50 -47.98 -23.36
N GLY A 304 -6.02 -46.77 -23.12
CA GLY A 304 -6.00 -45.72 -24.15
C GLY A 304 -5.15 -46.13 -25.35
N LEU A 305 -3.98 -46.71 -25.12
CA LEU A 305 -3.11 -47.19 -26.20
C LEU A 305 -3.76 -48.27 -27.07
N ALA A 306 -4.56 -49.16 -26.48
CA ALA A 306 -5.32 -50.16 -27.24
C ALA A 306 -6.34 -49.53 -28.21
N ASP A 307 -6.83 -48.33 -27.88
CA ASP A 307 -7.74 -47.53 -28.69
C ASP A 307 -7.01 -46.44 -29.52
N GLY A 308 -5.67 -46.40 -29.47
CA GLY A 308 -4.84 -45.43 -30.20
C GLY A 308 -4.84 -44.01 -29.61
N VAL A 309 -5.19 -43.85 -28.33
CA VAL A 309 -5.34 -42.55 -27.65
C VAL A 309 -4.50 -42.44 -26.38
N VAL A 310 -4.23 -41.19 -25.97
CA VAL A 310 -3.74 -40.83 -24.64
C VAL A 310 -4.74 -39.90 -23.95
N GLU A 311 -4.84 -39.99 -22.64
CA GLU A 311 -5.73 -39.10 -21.88
C GLU A 311 -5.00 -37.77 -21.66
N ARG A 312 -5.61 -36.67 -22.13
CA ARG A 312 -5.16 -35.30 -21.88
C ARG A 312 -5.99 -34.71 -20.75
N LYS A 313 -5.32 -34.21 -19.70
CA LYS A 313 -5.93 -33.42 -18.64
C LYS A 313 -5.42 -31.99 -18.67
N ASP A 314 -6.35 -31.04 -18.61
CA ASP A 314 -6.05 -29.64 -18.34
C ASP A 314 -5.89 -29.45 -16.82
N ARG A 315 -4.73 -28.97 -16.38
CA ARG A 315 -4.41 -28.86 -14.94
C ARG A 315 -5.30 -27.85 -14.22
N ALA A 316 -5.66 -26.74 -14.86
CA ALA A 316 -6.41 -25.66 -14.24
C ALA A 316 -7.89 -26.01 -14.04
N THR A 317 -8.49 -26.69 -15.01
CA THR A 317 -9.93 -27.02 -15.01
C THR A 317 -10.22 -28.45 -14.55
N GLY A 318 -9.21 -29.33 -14.59
CA GLY A 318 -9.38 -30.77 -14.37
C GLY A 318 -10.10 -31.50 -15.50
N ALA A 319 -10.43 -30.82 -16.60
CA ALA A 319 -11.11 -31.42 -17.74
C ALA A 319 -10.22 -32.48 -18.39
N ARG A 320 -10.82 -33.64 -18.73
CA ARG A 320 -10.14 -34.77 -19.35
C ARG A 320 -10.74 -35.08 -20.70
N THR A 321 -9.88 -35.36 -21.67
CA THR A 321 -10.25 -35.71 -23.04
C THR A 321 -9.28 -36.73 -23.60
N ASP A 322 -9.78 -37.72 -24.32
CA ASP A 322 -8.91 -38.63 -25.07
C ASP A 322 -8.45 -37.96 -26.36
N VAL A 323 -7.16 -38.03 -26.65
CA VAL A 323 -6.52 -37.47 -27.85
C VAL A 323 -5.77 -38.57 -28.57
N ALA A 324 -5.93 -38.65 -29.89
CA ALA A 324 -5.20 -39.63 -30.69
C ALA A 324 -3.68 -39.42 -30.56
N VAL A 325 -2.94 -40.50 -30.35
CA VAL A 325 -1.48 -40.46 -30.17
C VAL A 325 -0.80 -39.72 -31.32
N GLU A 326 -1.26 -39.97 -32.55
CA GLU A 326 -0.71 -39.41 -33.78
C GLU A 326 -0.91 -37.89 -33.91
N SER A 327 -1.93 -37.30 -33.26
CA SER A 327 -2.27 -35.88 -33.39
C SER A 327 -1.88 -35.05 -32.18
N VAL A 328 -1.46 -35.66 -31.07
CA VAL A 328 -1.27 -34.93 -29.81
C VAL A 328 -0.22 -33.83 -29.93
N ALA A 329 0.88 -34.06 -30.64
CA ALA A 329 1.94 -33.07 -30.83
C ALA A 329 1.49 -31.85 -31.65
N ALA A 330 0.52 -32.02 -32.54
CA ALA A 330 -0.05 -30.92 -33.32
C ALA A 330 -1.15 -30.14 -32.55
N SER A 331 -1.64 -30.70 -31.44
CA SER A 331 -2.71 -30.12 -30.62
C SER A 331 -2.21 -29.25 -29.46
N LEU A 332 -0.89 -29.14 -29.30
CA LEU A 332 -0.17 -28.46 -28.21
C LEU A 332 0.63 -27.28 -28.77
#